data_AF-S7TK96-F1
#
_entry.id   AF-S7TK96-F1
#
_cell.length_a   1.000
_cell.length_b   1.000
_cell.length_c   1.000
_cell.angle_alpha   90.00
_cell.angle_beta   90.00
_cell.angle_gamma   90.00
#
_symmetry.space_group_name_H-M   'P 1'
#
loop_
_entity.id
_entity.type
_entity.pdbx_description
1 polymer ?
#
loop_
_entity_poly.entity_id
_entity_poly.type
_entity_poly.pdbx_seq_one_letter_code
_entity_poly.pdbx_strand_id
1 'polypeptide(L)'
;MTPENARDQQIERELAALKSEYERLREDRVRTEQNLKNLEAQLADLEERARAEYGTADPAELEALLAERRAENERLVAEYKSHVDSVRAALAAVESASGTGASGSGNAGGTGR
;
A
#
# COMPACT_ATOMS: atom_id res chain seq x y z
N MET A 1 -11.88 27.24 68.51
CA MET A 1 -11.86 27.35 67.03
C MET A 1 -13.14 28.07 66.64
N THR A 2 -13.06 29.29 66.10
CA THR A 2 -14.25 30.08 65.77
C THR A 2 -14.87 29.58 64.46
N PRO A 3 -16.19 29.69 64.27
CA PRO A 3 -16.88 29.24 63.06
C PRO A 3 -16.39 29.91 61.77
N GLU A 4 -15.82 31.12 61.84
CA GLU A 4 -15.17 31.78 60.68
C GLU A 4 -13.92 31.03 60.22
N ASN A 5 -13.06 30.59 61.14
CA ASN A 5 -11.81 29.90 60.81
C ASN A 5 -12.06 28.54 60.11
N ALA A 6 -13.18 27.89 60.42
CA ALA A 6 -13.57 26.64 59.74
C ALA A 6 -14.06 26.87 58.30
N ARG A 7 -14.71 28.01 58.01
CA ARG A 7 -15.11 28.39 56.65
C ARG A 7 -13.91 28.78 55.80
N ASP A 8 -12.99 29.55 56.35
CA ASP A 8 -11.77 29.94 55.64
C ASP A 8 -10.94 28.71 55.24
N GLN A 9 -10.79 27.74 56.14
CA GLN A 9 -10.12 26.46 55.84
C GLN A 9 -10.86 25.60 54.79
N GLN A 10 -12.18 25.71 54.71
CA GLN A 10 -12.95 25.03 53.67
C GLN A 10 -12.70 25.69 52.30
N ILE A 11 -12.76 27.02 52.24
CA ILE A 11 -12.49 27.80 51.03
C ILE A 11 -11.06 27.56 50.53
N GLU A 12 -10.07 27.52 51.42
CA GLU A 12 -8.68 27.22 51.06
C GLU A 12 -8.53 25.83 50.44
N ARG A 13 -9.24 24.82 50.97
CA ARG A 13 -9.23 23.46 50.41
C ARG A 13 -9.88 23.40 49.04
N GLU A 14 -11.02 24.07 48.86
CA GLU A 14 -11.72 24.15 47.58
C GLU A 14 -10.86 24.89 46.54
N LEU A 15 -10.20 25.98 46.92
CA LEU A 15 -9.32 26.74 46.04
C LEU A 15 -8.07 25.94 45.65
N ALA A 16 -7.50 25.17 46.58
CA ALA A 16 -6.39 24.27 46.29
C ALA A 16 -6.80 23.15 45.31
N ALA A 17 -8.01 22.59 45.48
CA ALA A 17 -8.54 21.58 44.58
C ALA A 17 -8.76 22.13 43.16
N LEU A 18 -9.42 23.29 43.04
CA LEU A 18 -9.64 23.96 41.76
C LEU A 18 -8.33 24.29 41.05
N LYS A 19 -7.32 24.76 41.79
CA LYS A 19 -6.00 25.06 41.22
C LYS A 19 -5.32 23.80 40.70
N SER A 20 -5.38 22.70 41.46
CA SER A 20 -4.83 21.41 41.02
C SER A 20 -5.53 20.88 39.77
N GLU A 21 -6.85 21.04 39.68
CA GLU A 21 -7.63 20.62 38.51
C GLU A 21 -7.28 21.47 37.28
N TYR A 22 -7.15 22.78 37.45
CA TYR A 22 -6.73 23.69 36.39
C TYR A 22 -5.35 23.35 35.83
N GLU A 23 -4.35 23.09 36.69
CA GLU A 23 -3.01 22.72 36.24
C GLU A 23 -3.04 21.40 35.45
N ARG A 24 -3.80 20.40 35.92
CA ARG A 24 -3.98 19.15 35.19
C ARG A 24 -4.63 19.38 33.82
N LEU A 25 -5.71 20.15 33.75
CA LEU A 25 -6.38 20.47 32.49
C LEU A 25 -5.45 21.22 31.52
N ARG A 26 -4.61 22.10 32.04
CA ARG A 26 -3.60 22.82 31.26
C ARG A 26 -2.54 21.88 30.69
N GLU A 27 -2.05 20.93 31.49
CA GLU A 27 -1.12 19.89 31.02
C GLU A 27 -1.75 19.00 29.95
N ASP A 28 -2.98 18.52 30.19
CA ASP A 28 -3.74 17.69 29.26
C ASP A 28 -3.98 18.42 27.92
N ARG A 29 -4.27 19.73 27.99
CA ARG A 29 -4.40 20.59 26.80
C ARG A 29 -3.10 20.66 26.01
N VAL A 30 -1.98 20.97 26.65
CA VAL A 30 -0.67 21.06 25.98
C VAL A 30 -0.31 19.74 25.30
N ARG A 31 -0.51 18.61 25.98
CA ARG A 31 -0.27 17.28 25.41
C ARG A 31 -1.15 17.03 24.18
N THR A 32 -2.42 17.40 24.26
CA THR A 32 -3.37 17.22 23.15
C THR A 32 -3.02 18.10 21.96
N GLU A 33 -2.63 19.35 22.20
CA GLU A 33 -2.15 20.27 21.15
C GLU A 33 -0.87 19.77 20.47
N GLN A 34 0.06 19.17 21.23
CA GLN A 34 1.26 18.54 20.67
C GLN A 34 0.90 17.32 19.81
N ASN A 35 0.00 16.46 20.29
CA ASN A 35 -0.46 15.30 19.53
C ASN A 35 -1.16 15.70 18.23
N LEU A 36 -2.00 16.75 18.27
CA LEU A 36 -2.66 17.27 17.08
C LEU A 36 -1.65 17.72 16.03
N LYS A 37 -0.66 18.54 16.41
CA LYS A 37 0.40 19.00 15.51
C LYS A 37 1.19 17.83 14.89
N ASN A 38 1.47 16.80 15.69
CA ASN A 38 2.18 15.61 15.20
C ASN A 38 1.34 14.83 14.16
N LEU A 39 0.04 14.68 14.39
CA LEU A 39 -0.87 14.00 13.47
C LEU A 39 -1.07 14.80 12.19
N GLU A 40 -1.21 16.13 12.28
CA GLU A 40 -1.30 17.02 11.12
C GLU A 40 -0.03 16.92 10.25
N ALA A 41 1.16 16.90 10.86
CA ALA A 41 2.41 16.74 10.13
C ALA A 41 2.52 15.36 9.44
N GLN A 42 2.09 14.28 10.10
CA GLN A 42 2.05 12.94 9.49
C GLN A 42 1.07 12.87 8.32
N LEU A 43 -0.11 13.50 8.47
CA LEU A 43 -1.08 13.57 7.39
C LEU A 43 -0.51 14.32 6.18
N ALA A 44 0.12 15.47 6.40
CA ALA A 44 0.73 16.25 5.33
C ALA A 44 1.82 15.48 4.58
N ASP A 45 2.69 14.75 5.29
CA ASP A 45 3.72 13.89 4.68
C ASP A 45 3.09 12.74 3.88
N LEU A 46 2.04 12.11 4.40
CA LEU A 46 1.31 11.06 3.67
C LEU A 46 0.63 11.60 2.41
N GLU A 47 0.00 12.77 2.48
CA GLU A 47 -0.63 13.42 1.33
C GLU A 47 0.41 13.85 0.28
N GLU A 48 1.57 14.36 0.70
CA GLU A 48 2.65 14.73 -0.20
C GLU A 48 3.21 13.49 -0.92
N ARG A 49 3.45 12.39 -0.21
CA ARG A 49 3.89 11.12 -0.81
C ARG A 49 2.86 10.56 -1.77
N ALA A 50 1.59 10.56 -1.40
CA ALA A 50 0.52 10.10 -2.27
C ALA A 50 0.44 10.95 -3.55
N ARG A 51 0.52 12.28 -3.42
CA ARG A 51 0.54 13.19 -4.58
C ARG A 51 1.79 13.00 -5.44
N ALA A 52 2.95 12.72 -4.85
CA ALA A 52 4.19 12.49 -5.58
C ALA A 52 4.19 11.15 -6.34
N GLU A 53 3.69 10.08 -5.72
CA GLU A 53 3.70 8.73 -6.30
C GLU A 53 2.53 8.48 -7.26
N TYR A 54 1.35 9.02 -6.94
CA TYR A 54 0.10 8.72 -7.64
C TYR A 54 -0.54 9.93 -8.31
N GLY A 55 -0.01 11.15 -8.10
CA GLY A 55 -0.56 12.40 -8.64
C GLY A 55 -1.73 12.97 -7.83
N THR A 56 -2.27 12.22 -6.88
CA THR A 56 -3.40 12.62 -6.03
C THR A 56 -3.27 12.05 -4.61
N ALA A 57 -3.90 12.71 -3.65
CA ALA A 57 -4.01 12.26 -2.26
C ALA A 57 -5.46 11.95 -1.86
N ASP A 58 -6.42 12.05 -2.79
CA ASP A 58 -7.81 11.68 -2.53
C ASP A 58 -7.94 10.14 -2.52
N PRO A 59 -8.38 9.53 -1.39
CA PRO A 59 -8.60 8.10 -1.31
C PRO A 59 -9.47 7.54 -2.44
N ALA A 60 -10.52 8.25 -2.85
CA ALA A 60 -11.42 7.79 -3.91
C ALA A 60 -10.73 7.78 -5.29
N GLU A 61 -9.91 8.80 -5.57
CA GLU A 61 -9.13 8.85 -6.81
C GLU A 61 -8.02 7.79 -6.83
N LEU A 62 -7.37 7.52 -5.69
CA LEU A 62 -6.39 6.45 -5.56
C LEU A 62 -7.01 5.06 -5.79
N GLU A 63 -8.22 4.82 -5.29
CA GLU A 63 -8.97 3.58 -5.56
C GLU A 63 -9.30 3.42 -7.04
N ALA A 64 -9.73 4.49 -7.70
CA ALA A 64 -10.01 4.50 -9.14
C ALA A 64 -8.75 4.21 -9.96
N LEU A 65 -7.63 4.87 -9.62
CA LEU A 65 -6.33 4.64 -10.25
C LEU A 65 -5.86 3.19 -10.07
N LEU A 66 -6.04 2.62 -8.88
CA LEU A 66 -5.70 1.23 -8.61
C LEU A 66 -6.53 0.26 -9.46
N ALA A 67 -7.83 0.51 -9.61
CA ALA A 67 -8.72 -0.31 -10.43
C ALA A 67 -8.33 -0.24 -11.92
N GLU A 68 -8.04 0.96 -12.44
CA GLU A 68 -7.56 1.17 -13.80
C GLU A 68 -6.25 0.41 -14.06
N ARG A 69 -5.27 0.55 -13.15
CA ARG A 69 -3.96 -0.12 -13.27
C ARG A 69 -4.08 -1.64 -13.21
N ARG A 70 -5.03 -2.18 -12.44
CA ARG A 70 -5.33 -3.62 -12.41
C ARG A 70 -5.90 -4.09 -13.74
N ALA A 71 -6.88 -3.38 -14.30
CA ALA A 71 -7.47 -3.72 -15.59
C ALA A 71 -6.44 -3.69 -16.72
N GLU A 72 -5.56 -2.68 -16.74
CA GLU A 72 -4.49 -2.61 -17.75
C GLU A 72 -3.46 -3.73 -17.57
N ASN A 73 -3.09 -4.08 -16.34
CA ASN A 73 -2.21 -5.22 -16.08
C ASN A 73 -2.84 -6.54 -16.56
N GLU A 74 -4.13 -6.76 -16.31
CA GLU A 74 -4.84 -7.95 -16.81
C GLU A 74 -4.83 -8.00 -18.35
N ARG A 75 -5.05 -6.86 -19.01
CA ARG A 75 -4.98 -6.73 -20.47
C ARG A 75 -3.58 -7.07 -20.99
N LEU A 76 -2.54 -6.46 -20.43
CA LEU A 76 -1.15 -6.69 -20.81
C LEU A 76 -0.73 -8.14 -20.57
N VAL A 77 -1.15 -8.75 -19.46
CA VAL A 77 -0.86 -10.16 -19.18
C VAL A 77 -1.55 -11.08 -20.19
N ALA A 78 -2.79 -10.79 -20.58
CA ALA A 78 -3.50 -11.55 -21.60
C ALA A 78 -2.81 -11.44 -22.97
N GLU A 79 -2.43 -10.24 -23.39
CA GLU A 79 -1.67 -10.00 -24.63
C GLU A 79 -0.33 -10.74 -24.60
N TYR A 80 0.40 -10.66 -23.49
CA TYR A 80 1.70 -11.31 -23.35
C TYR A 80 1.59 -12.83 -23.38
N LYS A 81 0.56 -13.41 -22.74
CA LYS A 81 0.27 -14.85 -22.81
C LYS A 81 0.01 -15.30 -24.24
N SER A 82 -0.85 -14.57 -24.97
CA SER A 82 -1.13 -14.84 -26.39
C SER A 82 0.14 -14.81 -27.24
N HIS A 83 1.02 -13.82 -26.99
CA HIS A 83 2.29 -13.71 -27.69
C HIS A 83 3.19 -14.92 -27.41
N VAL A 84 3.35 -15.31 -26.14
CA VAL A 84 4.13 -16.50 -25.75
C VAL A 84 3.58 -17.77 -26.39
N ASP A 85 2.26 -17.94 -26.42
CA ASP A 85 1.64 -19.13 -27.01
C ASP A 85 1.85 -19.18 -28.53
N SER A 86 1.79 -18.05 -29.22
CA SER A 86 2.10 -17.97 -30.65
C SER A 86 3.57 -18.30 -30.96
N VAL A 87 4.50 -17.82 -30.13
CA VAL A 87 5.94 -18.13 -30.24
C VAL A 87 6.17 -19.63 -30.01
N ARG A 88 5.53 -20.21 -28.98
CA ARG A 88 5.61 -21.66 -28.72
C ARG A 88 5.08 -22.49 -29.88
N ALA A 89 3.94 -22.09 -30.46
CA ALA A 89 3.38 -22.77 -31.62
C ALA A 89 4.31 -22.70 -32.85
N ALA A 90 4.92 -21.53 -33.09
CA ALA A 90 5.90 -21.36 -34.17
C ALA A 90 7.14 -22.24 -33.96
N LEU A 91 7.68 -22.28 -32.73
CA LEU A 91 8.80 -23.15 -32.37
C LEU A 91 8.47 -24.63 -32.58
N ALA A 92 7.30 -25.09 -32.08
CA ALA A 92 6.87 -26.47 -32.26
C ALA A 92 6.69 -26.86 -33.74
N ALA A 93 6.19 -25.94 -34.57
CA ALA A 93 6.07 -26.15 -36.02
C ALA A 93 7.45 -26.31 -36.69
N VAL A 94 8.42 -25.47 -36.32
CA VAL A 94 9.80 -25.55 -36.82
C VAL A 94 10.49 -26.83 -36.36
N GLU A 95 10.33 -27.23 -35.11
CA GLU A 95 10.87 -28.49 -34.59
C GLU A 95 10.26 -29.72 -35.28
N SER A 96 8.95 -29.70 -35.53
CA SER A 96 8.25 -30.79 -36.25
C SER A 96 8.69 -30.89 -37.72
N ALA A 97 8.89 -29.74 -38.38
CA ALA A 97 9.41 -29.68 -39.74
C ALA A 97 10.88 -30.14 -39.82
N SER A 98 11.68 -29.85 -38.78
CA SER A 98 13.09 -30.23 -38.70
C SER A 98 13.29 -31.71 -38.30
N GLY A 99 12.40 -32.26 -37.47
CA GLY A 99 12.43 -33.66 -37.02
C GLY A 99 11.97 -34.67 -38.06
N THR A 100 11.18 -34.26 -39.05
CA THR A 100 10.71 -35.12 -40.16
C THR A 100 11.78 -35.37 -41.23
N GLY A 101 12.87 -34.58 -41.24
CA GLY A 101 13.99 -34.73 -42.19
C GLY A 101 15.05 -35.77 -41.82
N ALA A 102 15.00 -36.38 -40.62
CA ALA A 102 16.12 -37.17 -40.08
C ALA A 102 15.86 -38.68 -39.92
N SER A 103 14.73 -39.24 -40.38
CA SER A 103 14.37 -40.65 -40.13
C SER A 103 14.01 -41.48 -41.38
N GLY A 104 14.71 -41.26 -42.50
CA GLY A 104 14.42 -41.94 -43.76
C GLY A 104 15.65 -42.28 -44.61
N SER A 105 16.71 -42.88 -44.04
CA SER A 105 17.75 -43.56 -44.83
C SER A 105 18.37 -44.71 -44.02
N GLY A 106 17.55 -45.71 -43.74
CA GLY A 106 17.96 -46.97 -43.13
C GLY A 106 18.11 -48.06 -44.18
N ASN A 107 19.35 -48.26 -44.64
CA ASN A 107 19.98 -49.53 -45.01
C ASN A 107 19.10 -50.64 -45.63
N ALA A 108 19.12 -50.75 -46.97
CA ALA A 108 18.82 -52.01 -47.67
C ALA A 108 20.12 -52.52 -48.32
N GLY A 109 20.76 -53.48 -47.65
CA GLY A 109 21.86 -54.26 -48.21
C GLY A 109 21.38 -55.14 -49.37
N GLY A 110 22.24 -55.30 -50.37
CA GLY A 110 21.98 -56.15 -51.54
C GLY A 110 23.11 -56.08 -52.56
N THR A 111 24.31 -56.45 -52.14
CA THR A 111 25.52 -56.64 -52.98
C THR A 111 25.26 -57.59 -54.15
N GLY A 112 25.72 -57.19 -55.34
CA GLY A 112 25.73 -58.05 -56.52
C GLY A 112 26.86 -59.07 -56.52
N ARG A 113 26.55 -60.29 -56.99
CA ARG A 113 27.21 -60.99 -58.10
C ARG A 113 26.58 -62.37 -58.28
#